data_AF-A0A945CRH3-F1
#
_entry.id   AF-A0A945CRH3-F1
#
_cell.length_a   1.000
_cell.length_b   1.000
_cell.length_c   1.000
_cell.angle_alpha   90.00
_cell.angle_beta   90.00
_cell.angle_gamma   90.00
#
_symmetry.space_group_name_H-M   'P 1'
#
loop_
_entity.id
_entity.type
_entity.pdbx_description
1 polymer ?
#
loop_
_entity_poly.entity_id
_entity_poly.type
_entity_poly.pdbx_seq_one_letter_code
_entity_poly.pdbx_strand_id
1 'polypeptide(L)'
;MLSTTNEIAFPGGKQTRLKNFAFLSIALSFFSMFWLSQATLAALDIEQWLKAGDTTHDLIGVGLFITFLAHMAMLPMILTGIRTLGRARVLGSACLALCAISTIALVSDWACLHDIVRQYPAGLDISGEMFVLRLGLAATCAYLTFQIGLSAALVTTLKNLKIEQSTRPVEDTFNAVNILGILCAGIGLTITVRMYYLDLPVSAWEWVVLPILCVVAMPYVVVLLSWLREARKENGGLLDEKQKTDLLKGGTTSWLASIPITVALFIVSYVTGPGPVSALWLPTYLFTSLLVFSASTLYFFREA
;
A
#
# COMPACT_ATOMS: atom_id res chain seq x y z
N MET A 1 35.33 -0.41 -21.84
CA MET A 1 34.33 -1.48 -21.63
C MET A 1 33.07 -1.09 -22.39
N LEU A 2 32.83 -1.72 -23.54
CA LEU A 2 31.61 -1.54 -24.32
C LEU A 2 30.49 -2.33 -23.62
N SER A 3 29.51 -1.61 -23.05
CA SER A 3 28.26 -2.21 -22.56
C SER A 3 27.49 -2.72 -23.77
N THR A 4 27.56 -4.03 -24.03
CA THR A 4 26.67 -4.70 -24.97
C THR A 4 25.29 -4.77 -24.33
N THR A 5 24.45 -3.78 -24.61
CA THR A 5 23.00 -3.88 -24.36
C THR A 5 22.45 -4.97 -25.28
N ASN A 6 22.24 -6.17 -24.74
CA ASN A 6 21.55 -7.24 -25.44
C ASN A 6 20.10 -6.81 -25.68
N GLU A 7 19.76 -6.44 -26.92
CA GLU A 7 18.37 -6.25 -27.35
C GLU A 7 17.70 -7.63 -27.43
N ILE A 8 17.03 -8.04 -26.35
CA ILE A 8 16.22 -9.26 -26.34
C ILE A 8 14.84 -8.92 -26.90
N ALA A 9 14.52 -9.48 -28.07
CA ALA A 9 13.19 -9.36 -28.65
C ALA A 9 12.13 -10.01 -27.73
N PHE A 10 11.12 -9.25 -27.32
CA PHE A 10 10.01 -9.80 -26.56
C PHE A 10 9.15 -10.70 -27.47
N PRO A 11 8.76 -11.90 -27.02
CA PRO A 11 7.79 -12.70 -27.76
C PRO A 11 6.47 -11.91 -27.88
N GLY A 12 5.96 -11.74 -29.10
CA GLY A 12 4.86 -10.82 -29.40
C GLY A 12 3.61 -11.01 -28.52
N GLY A 13 3.31 -12.24 -28.10
CA GLY A 13 2.19 -12.54 -27.20
C GLY A 13 2.32 -11.90 -25.81
N LYS A 14 3.54 -11.79 -25.25
CA LYS A 14 3.79 -11.16 -23.94
C LYS A 14 3.63 -9.64 -24.04
N GLN A 15 4.09 -9.04 -25.13
CA GLN A 15 3.96 -7.60 -25.39
C GLN A 15 2.49 -7.16 -25.50
N THR A 16 1.66 -7.93 -26.23
CA THR A 16 0.23 -7.63 -26.37
C THR A 16 -0.51 -7.71 -25.03
N ARG A 17 -0.21 -8.72 -24.21
CA ARG A 17 -0.81 -8.84 -22.86
C ARG A 17 -0.46 -7.65 -21.96
N LEU A 18 0.80 -7.22 -21.99
CA LEU A 18 1.27 -6.06 -21.21
C LEU A 18 0.57 -4.77 -21.64
N LYS A 19 0.42 -4.55 -22.95
CA LYS A 19 -0.31 -3.38 -23.49
C LYS A 19 -1.76 -3.39 -23.03
N ASN A 20 -2.45 -4.52 -23.17
CA ASN A 20 -3.85 -4.65 -22.73
C ASN A 20 -4.00 -4.37 -21.24
N PHE A 21 -3.07 -4.87 -20.43
CA PHE A 21 -3.10 -4.65 -18.99
C PHE A 21 -2.84 -3.20 -18.60
N ALA A 22 -1.92 -2.51 -19.30
CA ALA A 22 -1.69 -1.08 -19.12
C ALA A 22 -2.92 -0.24 -19.53
N PHE A 23 -3.58 -0.57 -20.65
CA PHE A 23 -4.82 0.10 -21.05
C PHE A 23 -5.95 -0.12 -20.05
N LEU A 24 -6.10 -1.34 -19.54
CA LEU A 24 -7.06 -1.64 -18.48
C LEU A 24 -6.77 -0.81 -17.22
N SER A 25 -5.50 -0.72 -16.82
CA SER A 25 -5.11 0.10 -15.66
C SER A 25 -5.43 1.58 -15.86
N ILE A 26 -5.23 2.12 -17.06
CA ILE A 26 -5.60 3.51 -17.39
C ILE A 26 -7.11 3.69 -17.31
N ALA A 27 -7.88 2.79 -17.90
CA ALA A 27 -9.34 2.83 -17.89
C ALA A 27 -9.89 2.77 -16.45
N LEU A 28 -9.37 1.85 -15.63
CA LEU A 28 -9.72 1.76 -14.21
C LEU A 28 -9.34 3.03 -13.44
N SER A 29 -8.17 3.63 -13.73
CA SER A 29 -7.75 4.87 -13.07
C SER A 29 -8.67 6.04 -13.40
N PHE A 30 -9.11 6.20 -14.66
CA PHE A 30 -10.08 7.23 -15.03
C PHE A 30 -11.45 6.98 -14.40
N PHE A 31 -11.88 5.73 -14.35
CA PHE A 31 -13.12 5.36 -13.67
C PHE A 31 -13.06 5.68 -12.16
N SER A 32 -11.94 5.39 -11.50
CA SER A 32 -11.72 5.77 -10.10
C SER A 32 -11.63 7.29 -9.91
N MET A 33 -11.01 8.03 -10.84
CA MET A 33 -10.99 9.50 -10.79
C MET A 33 -12.40 10.10 -10.86
N PHE A 34 -13.31 9.49 -11.62
CA PHE A 34 -14.71 9.93 -11.64
C PHE A 34 -15.34 9.83 -10.24
N TRP A 35 -15.22 8.69 -9.56
CA TRP A 35 -15.73 8.54 -8.19
C TRP A 35 -15.04 9.46 -7.20
N LEU A 36 -13.72 9.63 -7.33
CA LEU A 36 -12.96 10.55 -6.50
C LEU A 36 -13.44 12.00 -6.66
N SER A 37 -13.80 12.40 -7.88
CA SER A 37 -14.37 13.72 -8.13
C SER A 37 -15.71 13.93 -7.43
N GLN A 38 -16.58 12.90 -7.39
CA GLN A 38 -17.84 12.96 -6.66
C GLN A 38 -17.61 13.09 -5.14
N ALA A 39 -16.69 12.29 -4.58
CA ALA A 39 -16.31 12.39 -3.18
C ALA A 39 -15.69 13.76 -2.83
N THR A 40 -14.89 14.32 -3.74
CA THR A 40 -14.27 15.65 -3.58
C THR A 40 -15.32 16.75 -3.60
N LEU A 41 -16.30 16.68 -4.51
CA LEU A 41 -17.41 17.64 -4.55
C LEU A 41 -18.24 17.57 -3.26
N ALA A 42 -18.53 16.37 -2.78
CA ALA A 42 -19.19 16.18 -1.49
C ALA A 42 -18.39 16.80 -0.31
N ALA A 43 -17.06 16.70 -0.33
CA ALA A 43 -16.18 17.29 0.68
C ALA A 43 -16.00 18.83 0.56
N LEU A 44 -16.39 19.41 -0.58
CA LEU A 44 -16.36 20.86 -0.80
C LEU A 44 -17.70 21.52 -0.47
N ASP A 45 -18.81 20.87 -0.79
CA ASP A 45 -20.17 21.34 -0.47
C ASP A 45 -20.94 20.29 0.34
N ILE A 46 -20.61 20.24 1.62
CA ILE A 46 -21.14 19.24 2.55
C ILE A 46 -22.64 19.42 2.78
N GLU A 47 -23.12 20.67 2.77
CA GLU A 47 -24.54 20.97 2.98
C GLU A 47 -25.39 20.45 1.83
N GLN A 48 -24.95 20.69 0.59
CA GLN A 48 -25.65 20.18 -0.58
C GLN A 48 -25.63 18.65 -0.60
N TRP A 49 -24.49 18.05 -0.29
CA TRP A 49 -24.35 16.60 -0.25
C TRP A 49 -25.24 15.93 0.80
N LEU A 50 -25.34 16.49 2.01
CA LEU A 50 -26.22 15.96 3.05
C LEU A 50 -27.71 16.09 2.68
N LYS A 51 -28.08 17.11 1.90
CA LYS A 51 -29.44 17.26 1.36
C LYS A 51 -29.76 16.29 0.21
N ALA A 52 -28.75 15.69 -0.42
CA ALA A 52 -28.92 14.81 -1.59
C ALA A 52 -29.48 13.41 -1.24
N GLY A 53 -29.69 13.11 0.04
CA GLY A 53 -30.32 11.90 0.55
C GLY A 53 -29.43 10.64 0.54
N ASP A 54 -29.91 9.60 1.22
CA ASP A 54 -29.15 8.37 1.52
C ASP A 54 -28.60 7.67 0.27
N THR A 55 -29.35 7.67 -0.84
CA THR A 55 -28.91 7.04 -2.10
C THR A 55 -27.60 7.65 -2.62
N THR A 56 -27.41 8.96 -2.46
CA THR A 56 -26.18 9.63 -2.90
C THR A 56 -25.01 9.25 -2.00
N HIS A 57 -25.26 9.09 -0.69
CA HIS A 57 -24.24 8.68 0.28
C HIS A 57 -23.77 7.25 0.01
N ASP A 58 -24.71 6.33 -0.23
CA ASP A 58 -24.44 4.93 -0.57
C ASP A 58 -23.65 4.82 -1.88
N LEU A 59 -24.01 5.60 -2.90
CA LEU A 59 -23.31 5.61 -4.19
C LEU A 59 -21.84 6.04 -4.06
N ILE A 60 -21.54 7.06 -3.24
CA ILE A 60 -20.15 7.46 -2.98
C ILE A 60 -19.39 6.34 -2.25
N GLY A 61 -20.00 5.72 -1.24
CA GLY A 61 -19.42 4.58 -0.54
C GLY A 61 -19.08 3.41 -1.46
N VAL A 62 -20.01 3.04 -2.34
CA VAL A 62 -19.81 2.02 -3.38
C VAL A 62 -18.69 2.43 -4.34
N GLY A 63 -18.64 3.70 -4.75
CA GLY A 63 -17.58 4.23 -5.61
C GLY A 63 -16.18 4.13 -5.00
N LEU A 64 -16.04 4.46 -3.71
CA LEU A 64 -14.79 4.30 -2.97
C LEU A 64 -14.38 2.82 -2.85
N PHE A 65 -15.35 1.92 -2.61
CA PHE A 65 -15.09 0.49 -2.57
C PHE A 65 -14.63 -0.07 -3.93
N ILE A 66 -15.28 0.33 -5.03
CA ILE A 66 -14.84 -0.07 -6.37
C ILE A 66 -13.44 0.49 -6.67
N THR A 67 -13.15 1.71 -6.22
CA THR A 67 -11.81 2.31 -6.35
C THR A 67 -10.76 1.50 -5.58
N PHE A 68 -11.08 1.05 -4.37
CA PHE A 68 -10.22 0.14 -3.61
C PHE A 68 -9.93 -1.17 -4.38
N LEU A 69 -10.95 -1.80 -4.96
CA LEU A 69 -10.75 -3.00 -5.79
C LEU A 69 -9.89 -2.73 -7.03
N ALA A 70 -10.07 -1.56 -7.65
CA ALA A 70 -9.25 -1.13 -8.79
C ALA A 70 -7.77 -0.98 -8.38
N HIS A 71 -7.46 -0.38 -7.21
CA HIS A 71 -6.09 -0.30 -6.70
C HIS A 71 -5.44 -1.68 -6.59
N MET A 72 -6.17 -2.65 -6.02
CA MET A 72 -5.68 -4.02 -5.87
C MET A 72 -5.44 -4.69 -7.23
N ALA A 73 -6.32 -4.47 -8.21
CA ALA A 73 -6.18 -4.97 -9.58
C ALA A 73 -5.00 -4.31 -10.33
N MET A 74 -4.60 -3.10 -9.95
CA MET A 74 -3.53 -2.33 -10.57
C MET A 74 -2.13 -2.64 -9.99
N LEU A 75 -2.04 -3.23 -8.80
CA LEU A 75 -0.76 -3.64 -8.18
C LEU A 75 0.13 -4.51 -9.09
N PRO A 76 -0.38 -5.56 -9.77
CA PRO A 76 0.44 -6.36 -10.68
C PRO A 76 1.03 -5.52 -11.83
N MET A 77 0.37 -4.43 -12.23
CA MET A 77 0.84 -3.56 -13.31
C MET A 77 2.06 -2.79 -12.83
N ILE A 78 1.99 -2.21 -11.63
CA ILE A 78 3.10 -1.49 -10.99
C ILE A 78 4.32 -2.40 -10.87
N LEU A 79 4.13 -3.63 -10.37
CA LEU A 79 5.23 -4.61 -10.27
C LEU A 79 5.81 -4.96 -11.63
N THR A 80 4.97 -5.08 -12.64
CA THR A 80 5.42 -5.32 -14.01
C THR A 80 6.20 -4.13 -14.55
N GLY A 81 5.77 -2.90 -14.27
CA GLY A 81 6.48 -1.66 -14.60
C GLY A 81 7.87 -1.61 -13.95
N ILE A 82 7.97 -1.91 -12.66
CA ILE A 82 9.25 -1.99 -11.93
C ILE A 82 10.21 -2.97 -12.61
N ARG A 83 9.72 -4.14 -13.04
CA ARG A 83 10.55 -5.19 -13.65
C ARG A 83 10.94 -4.90 -15.09
N THR A 84 10.07 -4.24 -15.85
CA THR A 84 10.25 -4.06 -17.30
C THR A 84 10.95 -2.77 -17.66
N LEU A 85 10.86 -1.73 -16.83
CA LEU A 85 11.38 -0.40 -17.14
C LEU A 85 12.51 -0.07 -16.16
N GLY A 86 13.77 -0.29 -16.56
CA GLY A 86 14.93 0.00 -15.69
C GLY A 86 14.93 1.44 -15.13
N ARG A 87 14.65 2.44 -15.98
CA ARG A 87 14.50 3.85 -15.55
C ARG A 87 13.23 4.14 -14.75
N ALA A 88 12.18 3.34 -14.93
CA ALA A 88 10.95 3.50 -14.16
C ALA A 88 10.95 2.68 -12.86
N ARG A 89 12.08 2.07 -12.45
CA ARG A 89 12.20 1.42 -11.14
C ARG A 89 11.85 2.38 -10.00
N VAL A 90 12.40 3.60 -10.04
CA VAL A 90 12.14 4.62 -9.01
C VAL A 90 10.68 5.07 -9.08
N LEU A 91 10.17 5.35 -10.28
CA LEU A 91 8.77 5.74 -10.49
C LEU A 91 7.78 4.67 -10.06
N GLY A 92 8.05 3.40 -10.38
CA GLY A 92 7.23 2.26 -9.99
C GLY A 92 7.27 2.02 -8.49
N SER A 93 8.44 2.17 -7.85
CA SER A 93 8.55 2.09 -6.38
C SER A 93 7.79 3.24 -5.70
N ALA A 94 7.89 4.46 -6.22
CA ALA A 94 7.13 5.61 -5.74
C ALA A 94 5.62 5.43 -5.95
N CYS A 95 5.21 4.91 -7.10
CA CYS A 95 3.81 4.59 -7.40
C CYS A 95 3.28 3.49 -6.47
N LEU A 96 4.11 2.50 -6.13
CA LEU A 96 3.77 1.45 -5.16
C LEU A 96 3.59 2.02 -3.75
N ALA A 97 4.48 2.92 -3.32
CA ALA A 97 4.35 3.63 -2.05
C ALA A 97 3.05 4.46 -1.99
N LEU A 98 2.77 5.23 -3.04
CA LEU A 98 1.53 5.99 -3.18
C LEU A 98 0.30 5.08 -3.22
N CYS A 99 0.39 3.89 -3.83
CA CYS A 99 -0.68 2.90 -3.83
C CYS A 99 -1.04 2.46 -2.41
N ALA A 100 -0.04 2.15 -1.57
CA ALA A 100 -0.30 1.78 -0.18
C ALA A 100 -0.89 2.93 0.63
N ILE A 101 -0.33 4.14 0.52
CA ILE A 101 -0.86 5.33 1.21
C ILE A 101 -2.31 5.58 0.77
N SER A 102 -2.61 5.54 -0.52
CA SER A 102 -3.95 5.73 -1.06
C SER A 102 -4.92 4.62 -0.65
N THR A 103 -4.47 3.37 -0.59
CA THR A 103 -5.32 2.26 -0.13
C THR A 103 -5.78 2.47 1.31
N ILE A 104 -4.88 2.95 2.17
CA ILE A 104 -5.19 3.26 3.57
C ILE A 104 -6.08 4.51 3.66
N ALA A 105 -5.81 5.52 2.82
CA ALA A 105 -6.64 6.71 2.71
C ALA A 105 -8.09 6.36 2.34
N LEU A 106 -8.33 5.46 1.38
CA LEU A 106 -9.70 5.09 0.98
C LEU A 106 -10.54 4.52 2.13
N VAL A 107 -9.94 3.71 3.02
CA VAL A 107 -10.64 3.21 4.22
C VAL A 107 -10.92 4.35 5.19
N SER A 108 -9.96 5.26 5.35
CA SER A 108 -10.10 6.44 6.20
C SER A 108 -11.17 7.38 5.67
N ASP A 109 -11.22 7.61 4.36
CA ASP A 109 -12.20 8.45 3.67
C ASP A 109 -13.62 7.90 3.87
N TRP A 110 -13.79 6.58 3.75
CA TRP A 110 -15.06 5.92 4.02
C TRP A 110 -15.52 6.12 5.47
N ALA A 111 -14.61 5.94 6.44
CA ALA A 111 -14.92 6.15 7.86
C ALA A 111 -15.27 7.62 8.16
N CYS A 112 -14.48 8.58 7.64
CA CYS A 112 -14.74 10.00 7.81
C CYS A 112 -16.08 10.43 7.21
N LEU A 113 -16.42 9.98 5.99
CA LEU A 113 -17.71 10.28 5.37
C LEU A 113 -18.87 9.77 6.22
N HIS A 114 -18.76 8.55 6.73
CA HIS A 114 -19.79 7.97 7.58
C HIS A 114 -19.98 8.76 8.89
N ASP A 115 -18.88 9.19 9.52
CA ASP A 115 -18.94 9.99 10.74
C ASP A 115 -19.50 11.39 10.49
N ILE A 116 -19.08 12.04 9.40
CA ILE A 116 -19.60 13.35 8.96
C ILE A 116 -21.11 13.32 8.79
N VAL A 117 -21.67 12.29 8.13
CA VAL A 117 -23.12 12.16 7.89
C VAL A 117 -23.91 12.12 9.20
N ARG A 118 -23.33 11.56 10.26
CA ARG A 118 -23.96 11.45 11.57
C ARG A 118 -23.74 12.68 12.45
N GLN A 119 -22.53 13.23 12.43
CA GLN A 119 -22.11 14.30 13.34
C GLN A 119 -22.57 15.68 12.88
N TYR A 120 -22.55 15.95 11.57
CA TYR A 120 -22.92 17.26 11.03
C TYR A 120 -24.38 17.66 11.36
N PRO A 121 -25.40 16.79 11.15
CA PRO A 121 -26.78 17.13 11.51
C PRO A 121 -27.00 17.27 13.02
N ALA A 122 -26.14 16.65 13.83
CA ALA A 122 -26.16 16.77 15.29
C ALA A 122 -25.49 18.06 15.80
N GLY A 123 -24.93 18.89 14.90
CA GLY A 123 -24.23 20.12 15.27
C GLY A 123 -22.89 19.88 15.97
N LEU A 124 -22.30 18.70 15.80
CA LEU A 124 -20.98 18.37 16.33
C LEU A 124 -19.87 18.91 15.42
N ASP A 125 -18.70 19.19 15.99
CA ASP A 125 -17.53 19.59 15.20
C ASP A 125 -17.05 18.44 14.33
N ILE A 126 -16.86 18.71 13.04
CA ILE A 126 -16.39 17.76 12.02
C ILE A 126 -15.07 18.19 11.37
N SER A 127 -14.41 19.21 11.93
CA SER A 127 -13.23 19.84 11.32
C SER A 127 -12.07 18.85 11.12
N GLY A 128 -11.89 17.90 12.05
CA GLY A 128 -10.88 16.86 11.99
C GLY A 128 -11.14 15.84 10.88
N GLU A 129 -12.37 15.33 10.80
CA GLU A 129 -12.83 14.36 9.80
C GLU A 129 -12.69 14.95 8.40
N MET A 130 -13.05 16.23 8.23
CA MET A 130 -12.92 16.95 6.97
C MET A 130 -11.46 17.13 6.54
N PHE A 131 -10.56 17.41 7.49
CA PHE A 131 -9.13 17.51 7.20
C PHE A 131 -8.57 16.17 6.73
N VAL A 132 -8.88 15.08 7.45
CA VAL A 132 -8.42 13.72 7.11
C VAL A 132 -8.96 13.30 5.74
N LEU A 133 -10.26 13.50 5.48
CA LEU A 133 -10.90 13.21 4.20
C LEU A 133 -10.23 13.93 3.04
N ARG A 134 -9.97 15.24 3.16
CA ARG A 134 -9.30 16.01 2.09
C ARG A 134 -7.89 15.53 1.82
N LEU A 135 -7.14 15.20 2.88
CA LEU A 135 -5.79 14.65 2.74
C LEU A 135 -5.81 13.28 2.06
N GLY A 136 -6.77 12.42 2.42
CA GLY A 136 -6.95 11.10 1.83
C GLY A 136 -7.34 11.16 0.35
N LEU A 137 -8.30 12.02 0.00
CA LEU A 137 -8.69 12.29 -1.39
C LEU A 137 -7.49 12.83 -2.22
N ALA A 138 -6.70 13.74 -1.66
CA ALA A 138 -5.50 14.26 -2.33
C ALA A 138 -4.44 13.17 -2.57
N ALA A 139 -4.19 12.32 -1.57
CA ALA A 139 -3.26 11.18 -1.71
C ALA A 139 -3.74 10.21 -2.81
N THR A 140 -5.04 9.94 -2.87
CA THR A 140 -5.63 9.08 -3.90
C THR A 140 -5.57 9.69 -5.30
N CYS A 141 -5.81 11.00 -5.42
CA CYS A 141 -5.64 11.73 -6.68
C CYS A 141 -4.18 11.66 -7.17
N ALA A 142 -3.21 11.88 -6.28
CA ALA A 142 -1.79 11.79 -6.59
C ALA A 142 -1.42 10.38 -7.08
N TYR A 143 -1.86 9.34 -6.36
CA TYR A 143 -1.64 7.95 -6.77
C TYR A 143 -2.20 7.66 -8.16
N LEU A 144 -3.48 7.96 -8.41
CA LEU A 144 -4.13 7.67 -9.69
C LEU A 144 -3.45 8.41 -10.85
N THR A 145 -3.02 9.65 -10.62
CA THR A 145 -2.27 10.42 -11.62
C THR A 145 -0.92 9.76 -11.94
N PHE A 146 -0.17 9.36 -10.92
CA PHE A 146 1.09 8.63 -11.09
C PHE A 146 0.89 7.29 -11.81
N GLN A 147 -0.18 6.57 -11.49
CA GLN A 147 -0.52 5.29 -12.10
C GLN A 147 -0.84 5.42 -13.59
N ILE A 148 -1.59 6.46 -13.99
CA ILE A 148 -1.85 6.77 -15.40
C ILE A 148 -0.53 7.08 -16.11
N GLY A 149 0.31 7.92 -15.52
CA GLY A 149 1.63 8.27 -16.08
C GLY A 149 2.53 7.05 -16.28
N LEU A 150 2.63 6.17 -15.27
CA LEU A 150 3.41 4.92 -15.34
C LEU A 150 2.86 3.98 -16.42
N SER A 151 1.54 3.80 -16.49
CA SER A 151 0.89 2.96 -17.49
C SER A 151 1.10 3.49 -18.91
N ALA A 152 0.99 4.81 -19.11
CA ALA A 152 1.24 5.45 -20.40
C ALA A 152 2.71 5.35 -20.82
N ALA A 153 3.65 5.54 -19.88
CA ALA A 153 5.08 5.31 -20.10
C ALA A 153 5.37 3.86 -20.51
N LEU A 154 4.68 2.89 -19.91
CA LEU A 154 4.80 1.48 -20.29
C LEU A 154 4.30 1.24 -21.71
N VAL A 155 3.12 1.75 -22.08
CA VAL A 155 2.57 1.60 -23.45
C VAL A 155 3.49 2.23 -24.50
N THR A 156 4.01 3.43 -24.24
CA THR A 156 4.90 4.15 -25.17
C THR A 156 6.25 3.44 -25.33
N THR A 157 6.85 2.97 -24.23
CA THR A 157 8.10 2.20 -24.27
C THR A 157 7.92 0.89 -25.03
N LEU A 158 6.80 0.19 -24.81
CA LEU A 158 6.46 -1.04 -25.54
C LEU A 158 6.16 -0.80 -27.03
N LYS A 159 5.86 0.43 -27.47
CA LYS A 159 5.72 0.76 -28.90
C LYS A 159 7.07 1.01 -29.57
N ASN A 160 8.00 1.64 -28.86
CA ASN A 160 9.26 2.10 -29.41
C ASN A 160 10.38 1.04 -29.42
N LEU A 161 10.10 -0.20 -28.97
CA LEU A 161 11.01 -1.37 -28.89
C LEU A 161 12.33 -1.16 -28.14
N LYS A 162 12.66 0.06 -27.70
CA LYS A 162 13.77 0.37 -26.80
C LYS A 162 13.42 0.01 -25.37
N ILE A 163 13.43 -1.28 -25.07
CA ILE A 163 13.23 -1.76 -23.71
C ILE A 163 14.62 -1.92 -23.08
N GLU A 164 15.07 -0.91 -22.34
CA GLU A 164 16.08 -1.11 -21.31
C GLU A 164 15.44 -1.98 -20.22
N GLN A 165 15.44 -3.30 -20.42
CA GLN A 165 14.98 -4.25 -19.41
C GLN A 165 15.79 -4.05 -18.14
N SER A 166 15.14 -4.19 -16.98
CA SER A 166 15.90 -4.31 -15.75
C SER A 166 16.85 -5.50 -15.89
N THR A 167 18.13 -5.26 -15.59
CA THR A 167 19.13 -6.32 -15.56
C THR A 167 18.90 -7.28 -14.39
N ARG A 168 18.09 -6.89 -13.39
CA ARG A 168 17.86 -7.64 -12.13
C ARG A 168 16.42 -7.47 -11.59
N PRO A 169 15.39 -7.95 -12.32
CA PRO A 169 13.99 -7.69 -12.01
C PRO A 169 13.52 -8.26 -10.65
N VAL A 170 14.08 -9.39 -10.21
CA VAL A 170 13.77 -10.00 -8.90
C VAL A 170 14.32 -9.14 -7.76
N GLU A 171 15.56 -8.65 -7.89
CA GLU A 171 16.20 -7.75 -6.92
C GLU A 171 15.43 -6.42 -6.82
N ASP A 172 15.00 -5.85 -7.95
CA ASP A 172 14.21 -4.62 -7.95
C ASP A 172 12.89 -4.79 -7.21
N THR A 173 12.22 -5.92 -7.43
CA THR A 173 10.97 -6.27 -6.72
C THR A 173 11.25 -6.52 -5.24
N PHE A 174 12.33 -7.21 -4.89
CA PHE A 174 12.75 -7.44 -3.50
C PHE A 174 12.96 -6.13 -2.74
N ASN A 175 13.65 -5.18 -3.36
CA ASN A 175 13.82 -3.84 -2.80
C ASN A 175 12.48 -3.11 -2.63
N ALA A 176 11.58 -3.21 -3.61
CA ALA A 176 10.24 -2.61 -3.53
C ALA A 176 9.38 -3.22 -2.42
N VAL A 177 9.42 -4.55 -2.21
CA VAL A 177 8.74 -5.25 -1.11
C VAL A 177 9.17 -4.69 0.24
N ASN A 178 10.48 -4.51 0.46
CA ASN A 178 10.99 -4.03 1.75
C ASN A 178 10.67 -2.54 1.99
N ILE A 179 10.75 -1.70 0.96
CA ILE A 179 10.30 -0.29 1.08
C ILE A 179 8.81 -0.24 1.45
N LEU A 180 7.99 -1.06 0.79
CA LEU A 180 6.56 -1.16 1.08
C LEU A 180 6.31 -1.68 2.51
N GLY A 181 7.09 -2.66 2.96
CA GLY A 181 7.03 -3.19 4.32
C GLY A 181 7.29 -2.11 5.37
N ILE A 182 8.31 -1.27 5.16
CA ILE A 182 8.60 -0.11 6.05
C ILE A 182 7.41 0.86 6.09
N LEU A 183 6.81 1.19 4.94
CA LEU A 183 5.67 2.11 4.87
C LEU A 183 4.43 1.55 5.56
N CYS A 184 4.03 0.32 5.22
CA CYS A 184 2.89 -0.36 5.86
C CYS A 184 3.11 -0.50 7.37
N ALA A 185 4.33 -0.84 7.79
CA ALA A 185 4.68 -0.97 9.20
C ALA A 185 4.67 0.37 9.95
N GLY A 186 5.24 1.43 9.37
CA GLY A 186 5.24 2.75 9.98
C GLY A 186 3.82 3.29 10.16
N ILE A 187 2.96 3.14 9.15
CA ILE A 187 1.55 3.56 9.24
C ILE A 187 0.78 2.68 10.24
N GLY A 188 0.95 1.35 10.17
CA GLY A 188 0.31 0.41 11.09
C GLY A 188 0.70 0.67 12.54
N LEU A 189 1.97 0.98 12.83
CA LEU A 189 2.43 1.37 14.15
C LEU A 189 1.85 2.71 14.58
N THR A 190 1.79 3.71 13.69
CA THR A 190 1.20 5.02 14.02
C THR A 190 -0.26 4.86 14.42
N ILE A 191 -1.03 4.07 13.67
CA ILE A 191 -2.42 3.73 14.00
C ILE A 191 -2.47 2.99 15.33
N THR A 192 -1.67 1.94 15.50
CA THR A 192 -1.66 1.14 16.75
C THR A 192 -1.34 1.99 17.97
N VAL A 193 -0.32 2.84 17.89
CA VAL A 193 0.07 3.77 18.97
C VAL A 193 -1.04 4.77 19.24
N ARG A 194 -1.65 5.35 18.21
CA ARG A 194 -2.78 6.29 18.40
C ARG A 194 -3.93 5.61 19.14
N MET A 195 -4.23 4.37 18.78
CA MET A 195 -5.33 3.63 19.36
C MET A 195 -5.10 3.36 20.85
N TYR A 196 -3.87 3.16 21.33
CA TYR A 196 -3.59 3.03 22.78
C TYR A 196 -4.14 4.16 23.64
N TYR A 197 -4.27 5.37 23.07
CA TYR A 197 -4.76 6.55 23.76
C TYR A 197 -6.26 6.80 23.55
N LEU A 198 -6.95 5.95 22.80
CA LEU A 198 -8.39 6.02 22.60
C LEU A 198 -9.10 5.07 23.55
N ASP A 199 -10.04 5.60 24.32
CA ASP A 199 -10.86 4.84 25.26
C ASP A 199 -12.02 4.13 24.54
N LEU A 200 -11.66 3.17 23.68
CA LEU A 200 -12.62 2.40 22.87
C LEU A 200 -13.12 1.17 23.61
N PRO A 201 -14.41 0.81 23.49
CA PRO A 201 -14.94 -0.42 24.06
C PRO A 201 -14.27 -1.65 23.41
N VAL A 202 -14.11 -2.74 24.18
CA VAL A 202 -13.45 -4.00 23.74
C VAL A 202 -13.96 -4.47 22.37
N SER A 203 -15.28 -4.37 22.11
CA SER A 203 -15.88 -4.76 20.83
C SER A 203 -15.40 -3.94 19.62
N ALA A 204 -15.07 -2.66 19.79
CA ALA A 204 -14.54 -1.82 18.70
C ALA A 204 -13.14 -2.28 18.27
N TRP A 205 -12.37 -2.87 19.18
CA TRP A 205 -11.03 -3.38 18.86
C TRP A 205 -11.07 -4.55 17.87
N GLU A 206 -12.00 -5.48 18.08
CA GLU A 206 -12.16 -6.66 17.24
C GLU A 206 -12.76 -6.32 15.87
N TRP A 207 -13.79 -5.48 15.84
CA TRP A 207 -14.60 -5.25 14.64
C TRP A 207 -14.17 -4.05 13.82
N VAL A 208 -13.35 -3.15 14.35
CA VAL A 208 -12.91 -1.92 13.64
C VAL A 208 -11.40 -1.89 13.53
N VAL A 209 -10.69 -1.97 14.65
CA VAL A 209 -9.23 -1.75 14.66
C VAL A 209 -8.49 -2.87 13.93
N LEU A 210 -8.78 -4.13 14.21
CA LEU A 210 -8.13 -5.26 13.53
C LEU A 210 -8.35 -5.27 12.01
N PRO A 211 -9.59 -5.09 11.48
CA PRO A 211 -9.80 -4.97 10.04
C PRO A 211 -9.00 -3.83 9.37
N ILE A 212 -8.93 -2.65 10.00
CA ILE A 212 -8.14 -1.53 9.47
C ILE A 212 -6.66 -1.90 9.35
N LEU A 213 -6.11 -2.53 10.39
CA LEU A 213 -4.72 -2.97 10.40
C LEU A 213 -4.44 -4.07 9.34
N CYS A 214 -5.40 -4.97 9.10
CA CYS A 214 -5.33 -5.92 8.00
C CYS A 214 -5.28 -5.22 6.64
N VAL A 215 -6.10 -4.18 6.43
CA VAL A 215 -6.05 -3.40 5.18
C VAL A 215 -4.72 -2.67 5.02
N VAL A 216 -4.16 -2.12 6.10
CA VAL A 216 -2.83 -1.48 6.09
C VAL A 216 -1.73 -2.45 5.66
N ALA A 217 -1.80 -3.71 6.11
CA ALA A 217 -0.83 -4.75 5.74
C ALA A 217 -1.07 -5.35 4.34
N MET A 218 -2.27 -5.23 3.78
CA MET A 218 -2.68 -5.91 2.55
C MET A 218 -1.78 -5.59 1.34
N PRO A 219 -1.40 -4.33 1.03
CA PRO A 219 -0.50 -4.04 -0.08
C PRO A 219 0.84 -4.77 0.02
N TYR A 220 1.42 -4.79 1.24
CA TYR A 220 2.66 -5.52 1.49
C TYR A 220 2.50 -7.02 1.23
N VAL A 221 1.44 -7.65 1.75
CA VAL A 221 1.19 -9.09 1.56
C VAL A 221 1.04 -9.44 0.09
N VAL A 222 0.27 -8.67 -0.68
CA VAL A 222 0.07 -8.91 -2.13
C VAL A 222 1.40 -8.85 -2.88
N VAL A 223 2.23 -7.85 -2.60
CA VAL A 223 3.51 -7.65 -3.28
C VAL A 223 4.54 -8.70 -2.84
N LEU A 224 4.58 -9.05 -1.55
CA LEU A 224 5.41 -10.12 -1.01
C LEU A 224 5.10 -11.45 -1.67
N LEU A 225 3.82 -11.83 -1.77
CA LEU A 225 3.40 -13.07 -2.42
C LEU A 225 3.76 -13.08 -3.91
N SER A 226 3.62 -11.94 -4.59
CA SER A 226 4.02 -11.79 -5.99
C SER A 226 5.53 -11.94 -6.19
N TRP A 227 6.34 -11.36 -5.30
CA TRP A 227 7.78 -11.53 -5.31
C TRP A 227 8.18 -12.99 -5.04
N LEU A 228 7.63 -13.63 -4.00
CA LEU A 228 7.89 -15.03 -3.66
C LEU A 228 7.58 -15.97 -4.84
N ARG A 229 6.46 -15.73 -5.53
CA ARG A 229 6.08 -16.51 -6.71
C ARG A 229 7.11 -16.42 -7.82
N GLU A 230 7.64 -15.24 -8.10
CA GLU A 230 8.61 -15.04 -9.18
C GLU A 230 10.02 -15.51 -8.78
N ALA A 231 10.44 -15.26 -7.54
CA ALA A 231 11.71 -15.77 -7.01
C ALA A 231 11.82 -17.30 -7.14
N ARG A 232 10.70 -18.03 -6.97
CA ARG A 232 10.66 -19.49 -7.18
C ARG A 232 10.81 -19.91 -8.64
N LYS A 233 10.33 -19.11 -9.60
CA LYS A 233 10.38 -19.44 -11.03
C LYS A 233 11.74 -19.18 -11.65
N GLU A 234 12.36 -18.05 -11.31
CA GLU A 234 13.55 -17.56 -12.02
C GLU A 234 14.81 -18.35 -11.65
N ASN A 235 14.94 -18.81 -10.39
CA ASN A 235 16.16 -19.44 -9.91
C ASN A 235 16.05 -20.96 -9.71
N GLY A 236 15.10 -21.64 -10.35
CA GLY A 236 14.92 -23.09 -10.16
C GLY A 236 14.65 -23.50 -8.70
N GLY A 237 14.14 -22.58 -7.87
CA GLY A 237 13.78 -22.79 -6.47
C GLY A 237 14.70 -22.18 -5.41
N LEU A 238 15.89 -21.67 -5.75
CA LEU A 238 16.85 -21.15 -4.77
C LEU A 238 17.10 -19.65 -5.00
N LEU A 239 16.66 -18.80 -4.06
CA LEU A 239 17.04 -17.38 -4.00
C LEU A 239 18.55 -17.20 -4.21
N ASP A 240 18.97 -16.06 -4.78
CA ASP A 240 20.39 -15.76 -4.86
C ASP A 240 21.03 -15.83 -3.46
N GLU A 241 22.27 -16.30 -3.36
CA GLU A 241 22.95 -16.50 -2.07
C GLU A 241 23.05 -15.19 -1.27
N LYS A 242 23.21 -14.06 -1.98
CA LYS A 242 23.15 -12.73 -1.38
C LYS A 242 21.77 -12.47 -0.75
N GLN A 243 20.70 -12.64 -1.53
CA GLN A 243 19.33 -12.42 -1.06
C GLN A 243 18.96 -13.32 0.13
N LYS A 244 19.40 -14.58 0.12
CA LYS A 244 19.23 -15.49 1.27
C LYS A 244 19.95 -14.94 2.50
N THR A 245 21.20 -14.54 2.33
CA THR A 245 22.02 -14.01 3.43
C THR A 245 21.39 -12.74 4.01
N ASP A 246 20.91 -11.84 3.16
CA ASP A 246 20.28 -10.59 3.60
C ASP A 246 18.96 -10.85 4.33
N LEU A 247 18.14 -11.78 3.83
CA LEU A 247 16.92 -12.24 4.51
C LEU A 247 17.22 -12.90 5.86
N LEU A 248 18.27 -13.71 5.95
CA LEU A 248 18.69 -14.35 7.20
C LEU A 248 19.15 -13.29 8.20
N LYS A 249 20.01 -12.34 7.80
CA LYS A 249 20.47 -11.25 8.66
C LYS A 249 19.30 -10.37 9.13
N GLY A 250 18.38 -10.02 8.23
CA GLY A 250 17.18 -9.25 8.56
C GLY A 250 16.24 -10.01 9.50
N GLY A 251 16.04 -11.31 9.25
CA GLY A 251 15.27 -12.21 10.12
C GLY A 251 15.86 -12.34 11.52
N THR A 252 17.17 -12.57 11.62
CA THR A 252 17.90 -12.62 12.90
C THR A 252 17.81 -11.29 13.64
N THR A 253 17.97 -10.17 12.95
CA THR A 253 17.86 -8.83 13.54
C THR A 253 16.45 -8.59 14.07
N SER A 254 15.41 -8.92 13.29
CA SER A 254 14.01 -8.80 13.72
C SER A 254 13.69 -9.71 14.90
N TRP A 255 14.20 -10.94 14.92
CA TRP A 255 14.01 -11.85 16.05
C TRP A 255 14.71 -11.38 17.32
N LEU A 256 15.94 -10.89 17.22
CA LEU A 256 16.66 -10.31 18.37
C LEU A 256 15.96 -9.05 18.89
N ALA A 257 15.46 -8.19 17.99
CA ALA A 257 14.70 -7.00 18.38
C ALA A 257 13.34 -7.35 18.98
N SER A 258 12.72 -8.46 18.58
CA SER A 258 11.39 -8.83 19.07
C SER A 258 11.39 -9.21 20.55
N ILE A 259 12.52 -9.68 21.10
CA ILE A 259 12.68 -9.99 22.52
C ILE A 259 12.44 -8.74 23.40
N PRO A 260 13.23 -7.65 23.31
CA PRO A 260 13.01 -6.46 24.12
C PRO A 260 11.65 -5.78 23.83
N ILE A 261 11.17 -5.82 22.58
CA ILE A 261 9.82 -5.30 22.24
C ILE A 261 8.74 -6.06 23.02
N THR A 262 8.80 -7.39 23.00
CA THR A 262 7.80 -8.23 23.68
C THR A 262 7.88 -8.07 25.20
N VAL A 263 9.09 -7.95 25.76
CA VAL A 263 9.29 -7.65 27.19
C VAL A 263 8.69 -6.30 27.56
N ALA A 264 8.92 -5.26 26.75
CA ALA A 264 8.34 -3.93 26.99
C ALA A 264 6.81 -3.97 26.93
N LEU A 265 6.22 -4.63 25.92
CA LEU A 265 4.78 -4.81 25.81
C LEU A 265 4.20 -5.59 26.99
N PHE A 266 4.90 -6.62 27.46
CA PHE A 266 4.50 -7.40 28.64
C PHE A 266 4.50 -6.54 29.91
N ILE A 267 5.56 -5.76 30.15
CA ILE A 267 5.65 -4.86 31.32
C ILE A 267 4.52 -3.84 31.29
N VAL A 268 4.29 -3.19 30.13
CA VAL A 268 3.20 -2.22 29.98
C VAL A 268 1.85 -2.87 30.27
N SER A 269 1.58 -4.03 29.66
CA SER A 269 0.35 -4.78 29.87
C SER A 269 0.14 -5.16 31.35
N TYR A 270 1.21 -5.61 32.01
CA TYR A 270 1.17 -5.99 33.42
C TYR A 270 0.85 -4.80 34.34
N VAL A 271 1.42 -3.62 34.05
CA VAL A 271 1.21 -2.41 34.85
C VAL A 271 -0.16 -1.78 34.60
N THR A 272 -0.64 -1.75 33.35
CA THR A 272 -1.91 -1.10 33.00
C THR A 272 -3.14 -1.96 33.28
N GLY A 273 -2.96 -3.28 33.44
CA GLY A 273 -4.08 -4.21 33.60
C GLY A 273 -4.85 -4.46 32.28
N PRO A 274 -6.02 -5.12 32.34
CA PRO A 274 -6.83 -5.42 31.17
C PRO A 274 -7.30 -4.14 30.48
N GLY A 275 -7.06 -4.01 29.18
CA GLY A 275 -7.32 -2.80 28.42
C GLY A 275 -6.81 -2.86 26.97
N PRO A 276 -6.64 -1.72 26.28
CA PRO A 276 -6.18 -1.66 24.88
C PRO A 276 -4.89 -2.46 24.62
N VAL A 277 -4.02 -2.55 25.62
CA VAL A 277 -2.77 -3.33 25.60
C VAL A 277 -2.99 -4.81 25.34
N SER A 278 -4.05 -5.42 25.88
CA SER A 278 -4.33 -6.84 25.64
C SER A 278 -4.87 -7.14 24.25
N ALA A 279 -5.42 -6.15 23.53
CA ALA A 279 -5.91 -6.34 22.16
C ALA A 279 -4.85 -5.97 21.10
N LEU A 280 -4.06 -4.93 21.37
CA LEU A 280 -3.09 -4.37 20.42
C LEU A 280 -1.70 -4.98 20.49
N TRP A 281 -1.42 -5.88 21.44
CA TRP A 281 -0.09 -6.51 21.57
C TRP A 281 0.35 -7.19 20.26
N LEU A 282 -0.55 -7.95 19.62
CA LEU A 282 -0.25 -8.68 18.39
C LEU A 282 -0.03 -7.73 17.20
N PRO A 283 -0.91 -6.75 16.92
CA PRO A 283 -0.62 -5.70 15.95
C PRO A 283 0.70 -4.98 16.17
N THR A 284 0.99 -4.58 17.41
CA THR A 284 2.23 -3.86 17.74
C THR A 284 3.44 -4.74 17.46
N TYR A 285 3.40 -6.00 17.89
CA TYR A 285 4.45 -6.97 17.61
C TYR A 285 4.62 -7.19 16.10
N LEU A 286 3.53 -7.39 15.36
CA LEU A 286 3.54 -7.66 13.92
C LEU A 286 4.16 -6.50 13.15
N PHE A 287 3.68 -5.27 13.36
CA PHE A 287 4.19 -4.12 12.62
C PHE A 287 5.60 -3.71 13.08
N THR A 288 5.95 -3.86 14.35
CA THR A 288 7.33 -3.60 14.78
C THR A 288 8.30 -4.62 14.19
N SER A 289 7.93 -5.90 14.20
CA SER A 289 8.73 -6.96 13.57
C SER A 289 8.86 -6.72 12.07
N LEU A 290 7.77 -6.37 11.39
CA LEU A 290 7.79 -6.03 9.96
C LEU A 290 8.70 -4.81 9.68
N LEU A 291 8.62 -3.76 10.51
CA LEU A 291 9.45 -2.57 10.36
C LEU A 291 10.94 -2.92 10.49
N VAL A 292 11.31 -3.62 11.56
CA VAL A 292 12.70 -4.01 11.82
C VAL A 292 13.20 -4.96 10.73
N PHE A 293 12.41 -5.97 10.37
CA PHE A 293 12.74 -6.91 9.31
C PHE A 293 12.97 -6.20 7.98
N SER A 294 12.03 -5.38 7.52
CA SER A 294 12.14 -4.71 6.23
C SER A 294 13.24 -3.65 6.20
N ALA A 295 13.43 -2.89 7.29
CA ALA A 295 14.49 -1.89 7.39
C ALA A 295 15.89 -2.53 7.42
N SER A 296 16.08 -3.57 8.23
CA SER A 296 17.37 -4.28 8.33
C SER A 296 17.71 -5.03 7.04
N THR A 297 16.74 -5.72 6.44
CA THR A 297 16.92 -6.38 5.14
C THR A 297 17.33 -5.38 4.06
N LEU A 298 16.66 -4.23 4.01
CA LEU A 298 16.98 -3.17 3.05
C LEU A 298 18.37 -2.54 3.31
N TYR A 299 18.76 -2.40 4.58
CA TYR A 299 20.07 -1.91 4.98
C TYR A 299 21.18 -2.84 4.48
N PHE A 300 21.11 -4.13 4.81
CA PHE A 300 22.12 -5.12 4.38
C PHE A 300 22.17 -5.29 2.85
N PHE A 301 21.03 -5.20 2.18
CA PHE A 301 20.96 -5.25 0.73
C PHE A 301 21.73 -4.10 0.05
N ARG A 302 21.79 -2.91 0.68
CA ARG A 302 22.45 -1.71 0.15
C ARG A 302 23.94 -1.62 0.47
N GLU A 303 24.41 -2.25 1.55
CA GLU A 303 25.83 -2.21 1.94
C GLU A 303 26.73 -3.07 1.03
N ALA A 304 26.15 -3.97 0.24
CA ALA A 304 26.86 -4.93 -0.60
C ALA A 304 26.68 -4.65 -2.09
#